data_AF-A0A534AWA7-F1
#
_entry.id   AF-A0A534AWA7-F1
#
_cell.length_a   1.000
_cell.length_b   1.000
_cell.length_c   1.000
_cell.angle_alpha   90.00
_cell.angle_beta   90.00
_cell.angle_gamma   90.00
#
_symmetry.space_group_name_H-M   'P 1'
#
loop_
_entity.id
_entity.type
_entity.pdbx_description
1 polymer ?
#
loop_
_entity_poly.entity_id
_entity_poly.type
_entity_poly.pdbx_seq_one_letter_code
_entity_poly.pdbx_strand_id
1 'polypeptide(L)'
;MVEEREASVQLLKTFAPLDGLKRENLAALAKKVTVRTMSAGRTLFKEGDTDKRTLWLVAGMIEIREGERTVAMIRGGTPEARSPLYAQLPRRVTARAMDEISYVSIDSELLDVMITWDQTGTYEVAELQAQLEGAGGDDWMTTLLQTKAFHRIPPANIQ
;
A
#
# COMPACT_ATOMS: atom_id res chain seq x y z
N MET A 1 -2.13 -2.36 -23.69
CA MET A 1 -2.68 -3.45 -22.84
C MET A 1 -2.05 -3.26 -21.47
N VAL A 2 -2.83 -3.33 -20.39
CA VAL A 2 -2.27 -3.29 -19.02
C VAL A 2 -1.95 -4.73 -18.67
N GLU A 3 -0.69 -5.03 -18.46
CA GLU A 3 -0.25 -6.34 -17.99
C GLU A 3 -0.33 -6.33 -16.46
N GLU A 4 -1.02 -7.31 -15.88
CA GLU A 4 -1.14 -7.46 -14.44
C GLU A 4 -0.45 -8.75 -14.03
N ARG A 5 0.46 -8.67 -13.06
CA ARG A 5 1.08 -9.83 -12.41
C ARG A 5 0.96 -9.73 -10.91
N GLU A 6 0.95 -10.85 -10.22
CA GLU A 6 0.96 -10.87 -8.76
C GLU A 6 2.25 -10.23 -8.21
N ALA A 7 2.14 -9.49 -7.11
CA ALA A 7 3.30 -8.96 -6.41
C ALA A 7 4.02 -10.07 -5.65
N SER A 8 5.36 -10.06 -5.64
CA SER A 8 6.14 -10.95 -4.80
C SER A 8 6.34 -10.35 -3.40
N VAL A 9 6.47 -11.21 -2.39
CA VAL A 9 6.78 -10.80 -1.00
C VAL A 9 8.08 -9.98 -0.96
N GLN A 10 9.10 -10.41 -1.71
CA GLN A 10 10.39 -9.73 -1.79
C GLN A 10 10.24 -8.31 -2.36
N LEU A 11 9.37 -8.12 -3.37
CA LEU A 11 9.10 -6.81 -3.93
C LEU A 11 8.38 -5.92 -2.91
N LEU A 12 7.31 -6.41 -2.28
CA LEU A 12 6.57 -5.62 -1.30
C LEU A 12 7.44 -5.20 -0.12
N LYS A 13 8.39 -6.05 0.31
CA LYS A 13 9.36 -5.74 1.38
C LYS A 13 10.29 -4.57 1.06
N THR A 14 10.37 -4.10 -0.19
CA THR A 14 11.19 -2.94 -0.55
C THR A 14 10.50 -1.60 -0.33
N PHE A 15 9.18 -1.61 -0.12
CA PHE A 15 8.36 -0.42 0.03
C PHE A 15 8.06 -0.13 1.49
N ALA A 16 8.23 1.11 1.92
CA ALA A 16 7.75 1.56 3.22
C ALA A 16 6.26 1.94 3.14
N PRO A 17 5.43 1.63 4.14
CA PRO A 17 5.76 0.95 5.41
C PRO A 17 5.62 -0.59 5.35
N LEU A 18 5.52 -1.20 4.16
CA LEU A 18 5.32 -2.65 3.99
C LEU A 18 6.54 -3.48 4.44
N ASP A 19 7.72 -2.86 4.45
CA ASP A 19 8.98 -3.43 4.91
C ASP A 19 8.97 -3.79 6.41
N GLY A 20 8.12 -3.13 7.20
CA GLY A 20 7.91 -3.39 8.62
C GLY A 20 6.94 -4.52 8.94
N LEU A 21 6.13 -4.98 7.97
CA LEU A 21 5.11 -6.00 8.21
C LEU A 21 5.70 -7.39 8.48
N LYS A 22 5.04 -8.18 9.33
CA LYS A 22 5.38 -9.60 9.54
C LYS A 22 5.36 -10.39 8.23
N ARG A 23 6.14 -11.47 8.16
CA ARG A 23 6.30 -12.28 6.95
C ARG A 23 4.99 -12.93 6.49
N GLU A 24 4.17 -13.48 7.40
CA GLU A 24 2.85 -14.01 7.01
C GLU A 24 1.97 -12.88 6.47
N ASN A 25 2.03 -11.70 7.10
CA ASN A 25 1.25 -10.54 6.70
C ASN A 25 1.55 -10.06 5.28
N LEU A 26 2.84 -9.95 4.98
CA LEU A 26 3.32 -9.61 3.66
C LEU A 26 2.97 -10.69 2.61
N ALA A 27 2.96 -11.97 3.00
CA ALA A 27 2.59 -13.08 2.13
C ALA A 27 1.09 -13.11 1.77
N ALA A 28 0.21 -12.80 2.73
CA ALA A 28 -1.21 -12.66 2.44
C ALA A 28 -1.48 -11.43 1.55
N LEU A 29 -0.77 -10.32 1.78
CA LEU A 29 -0.88 -9.13 0.97
C LEU A 29 -0.42 -9.37 -0.48
N ALA A 30 0.70 -10.07 -0.67
CA ALA A 30 1.24 -10.42 -1.99
C ALA A 30 0.21 -11.14 -2.89
N LYS A 31 -0.64 -12.01 -2.31
CA LYS A 31 -1.71 -12.72 -3.03
C LYS A 31 -2.87 -11.83 -3.49
N LYS A 32 -2.97 -10.60 -2.96
CA LYS A 32 -4.07 -9.67 -3.22
C LYS A 32 -3.66 -8.42 -3.98
N VAL A 33 -2.36 -8.17 -4.06
CA VAL A 33 -1.80 -6.98 -4.71
C VAL A 33 -1.26 -7.38 -6.07
N THR A 34 -1.70 -6.65 -7.10
CA THR A 34 -1.16 -6.80 -8.45
C THR A 34 -0.21 -5.66 -8.80
N VAL A 35 0.90 -6.02 -9.44
CA VAL A 35 1.77 -5.08 -10.14
C VAL A 35 1.17 -4.83 -11.51
N ARG A 36 0.87 -3.57 -11.80
CA ARG A 36 0.26 -3.11 -13.05
C ARG A 36 1.30 -2.43 -13.91
N THR A 37 1.20 -2.58 -15.23
CA THR A 37 2.01 -1.83 -16.19
C THR A 37 1.22 -0.68 -16.83
N MET A 38 1.90 0.41 -17.14
CA MET A 38 1.29 1.55 -17.84
C MET A 38 2.27 2.15 -18.83
N SER A 39 1.81 2.36 -20.06
CA SER A 39 2.61 2.94 -21.13
C SER A 39 2.98 4.40 -20.89
N ALA A 40 4.07 4.82 -21.51
CA ALA A 40 4.56 6.19 -21.49
C ALA A 40 3.48 7.22 -21.88
N GLY A 41 3.58 8.41 -21.29
CA GLY A 41 2.69 9.53 -21.55
C GLY A 41 1.33 9.46 -20.85
N ARG A 42 0.99 8.34 -20.20
CA ARG A 42 -0.25 8.18 -19.43
C ARG A 42 -0.12 8.81 -18.04
N THR A 43 -1.22 9.33 -17.52
CA THR A 43 -1.28 9.92 -16.18
C THR A 43 -1.61 8.84 -15.15
N LEU A 44 -0.76 8.71 -14.12
CA LEU A 44 -0.97 7.77 -13.02
C LEU A 44 -2.05 8.28 -12.05
N PHE A 45 -1.96 9.56 -11.69
CA PHE A 45 -2.96 10.28 -10.91
C PHE A 45 -2.85 11.78 -11.20
N LYS A 46 -3.91 12.53 -10.89
CA LYS A 46 -3.99 13.97 -11.16
C LYS A 46 -4.03 14.78 -9.88
N GLU A 47 -3.65 16.05 -10.00
CA GLU A 47 -3.95 17.05 -8.99
C GLU A 47 -5.47 17.14 -8.78
N GLY A 48 -5.89 17.27 -7.52
CA GLY A 48 -7.29 17.24 -7.08
C GLY A 48 -7.89 15.85 -6.92
N ASP A 49 -7.16 14.79 -7.30
CA ASP A 49 -7.67 13.42 -7.21
C ASP A 49 -7.88 12.99 -5.76
N THR A 50 -9.01 12.33 -5.50
CA THR A 50 -9.46 11.88 -4.18
C THR A 50 -9.57 10.36 -4.08
N ASP A 51 -9.08 9.64 -5.10
CA ASP A 51 -9.05 8.18 -5.08
C ASP A 51 -8.23 7.65 -3.89
N LYS A 52 -8.85 6.82 -3.06
CA LYS A 52 -8.30 6.26 -1.82
C LYS A 52 -7.35 5.09 -2.10
N ARG A 53 -6.35 5.33 -2.96
CA ARG A 53 -5.32 4.36 -3.32
C ARG A 53 -3.95 4.89 -2.95
N THR A 54 -3.19 4.04 -2.28
CA THR A 54 -1.76 4.25 -2.02
C THR A 54 -0.96 3.58 -3.12
N LEU A 55 -0.06 4.34 -3.73
CA LEU A 55 0.66 3.95 -4.95
C LEU A 55 2.17 3.92 -4.69
N TRP A 56 2.86 2.94 -5.28
CA TRP A 56 4.32 2.86 -5.28
C TRP A 56 4.83 2.58 -6.70
N LEU A 57 5.98 3.18 -7.04
CA LEU A 57 6.63 2.96 -8.32
C LEU A 57 7.60 1.78 -8.22
N VAL A 58 7.34 0.72 -9.00
CA VAL A 58 8.20 -0.48 -9.04
C VAL A 58 9.34 -0.29 -10.04
N ALA A 59 9.03 0.10 -11.27
CA ALA A 59 10.01 0.35 -12.33
C ALA A 59 9.52 1.43 -13.29
N GLY A 60 10.44 1.94 -14.11
CA GLY A 60 10.21 3.06 -15.02
C GLY A 60 10.43 4.41 -14.33
N MET A 61 9.91 5.47 -14.93
CA MET A 61 10.10 6.85 -14.52
C MET A 61 8.80 7.64 -14.66
N ILE A 62 8.50 8.44 -13.65
CA ILE A 62 7.39 9.37 -13.65
C ILE A 62 7.90 10.80 -13.48
N GLU A 63 7.25 11.74 -14.16
CA GLU A 63 7.34 13.16 -13.86
C GLU A 63 6.22 13.54 -12.89
N ILE A 64 6.54 14.44 -11.97
CA ILE A 64 5.59 15.03 -11.04
C ILE A 64 5.43 16.50 -11.38
N ARG A 65 4.18 16.94 -11.54
CA ARG A 65 3.83 18.30 -11.95
C ARG A 65 2.86 18.94 -10.97
N GLU A 66 3.10 20.20 -10.64
CA GLU A 66 2.18 21.07 -9.91
C GLU A 66 1.70 22.13 -10.90
N GLY A 67 0.43 22.05 -11.32
CA GLY A 67 -0.03 22.74 -12.53
C GLY A 67 0.86 22.43 -13.75
N GLU A 68 1.39 23.48 -14.39
CA GLU A 68 2.26 23.34 -15.56
C GLU A 68 3.73 23.06 -15.23
N ARG A 69 4.14 23.22 -13.97
CA ARG A 69 5.55 23.12 -13.58
C ARG A 69 5.94 21.70 -13.18
N THR A 70 7.00 21.15 -13.78
CA THR A 70 7.63 19.91 -13.28
C THR A 70 8.38 20.20 -11.97
N VAL A 71 8.03 19.49 -10.91
CA VAL A 71 8.59 19.69 -9.55
C VAL A 71 9.50 18.55 -9.12
N ALA A 72 9.33 17.34 -9.68
CA ALA A 72 10.20 16.20 -9.40
C ALA A 72 10.17 15.18 -10.55
N MET A 73 11.18 14.32 -10.58
CA MET A 73 11.20 13.09 -11.37
C MET A 73 11.51 11.93 -10.43
N ILE A 74 10.72 10.87 -10.48
CA ILE A 74 10.88 9.70 -9.61
C ILE A 74 11.12 8.49 -10.49
N ARG A 75 12.16 7.72 -10.18
CA ARG A 75 12.55 6.51 -10.90
C ARG A 75 12.32 5.28 -10.03
N GLY A 76 11.73 4.23 -10.57
CA GLY A 76 11.52 2.98 -9.86
C GLY A 76 12.84 2.36 -9.43
N GLY A 77 12.84 1.73 -8.25
CA GLY A 77 14.03 1.15 -7.63
C GLY A 77 14.95 2.13 -6.90
N THR A 78 14.69 3.45 -6.97
CA THR A 78 15.43 4.43 -6.15
C THR A 78 14.82 4.55 -4.75
N PRO A 79 15.56 5.12 -3.77
CA PRO A 79 15.04 5.33 -2.42
C PRO A 79 13.73 6.13 -2.38
N GLU A 80 13.58 7.13 -3.25
CA GLU A 80 12.39 7.99 -3.31
C GLU A 80 11.14 7.20 -3.73
N ALA A 81 11.31 6.17 -4.57
CA ALA A 81 10.23 5.29 -5.00
C ALA A 81 9.80 4.26 -3.95
N ARG A 82 10.55 4.14 -2.84
CA ARG A 82 10.20 3.20 -1.75
C ARG A 82 9.06 3.71 -0.89
N SER A 83 8.84 5.02 -0.85
CA SER A 83 7.74 5.64 -0.12
C SER A 83 6.49 5.77 -0.99
N PRO A 84 5.30 5.88 -0.38
CA PRO A 84 4.07 6.13 -1.11
C PRO A 84 4.15 7.41 -1.96
N LEU A 85 3.72 7.32 -3.21
CA LEU A 85 3.68 8.44 -4.14
C LEU A 85 2.56 9.41 -3.76
N TYR A 86 2.91 10.54 -3.14
CA TYR A 86 1.99 11.65 -2.84
C TYR A 86 0.63 11.18 -2.28
N ALA A 87 0.67 10.38 -1.20
CA ALA A 87 -0.51 9.72 -0.64
C ALA A 87 -1.53 10.66 0.04
N GLN A 88 -1.19 11.95 0.22
CA GLN A 88 -2.09 12.94 0.78
C GLN A 88 -3.23 13.25 -0.20
N LEU A 89 -4.47 13.24 0.31
CA LEU A 89 -5.68 13.51 -0.46
C LEU A 89 -6.34 14.83 -0.01
N PRO A 90 -6.89 15.65 -0.92
CA PRO A 90 -6.77 15.51 -2.38
C PRO A 90 -5.31 15.68 -2.83
N ARG A 91 -4.93 14.97 -3.90
CA ARG A 91 -3.56 15.01 -4.40
C ARG A 91 -3.19 16.42 -4.84
N ARG A 92 -2.02 16.91 -4.43
CA ARG A 92 -1.54 18.26 -4.76
C ARG A 92 -0.78 18.37 -6.08
N VAL A 93 -0.51 17.22 -6.71
CA VAL A 93 0.32 17.13 -7.91
C VAL A 93 -0.24 16.09 -8.86
N THR A 94 0.12 16.21 -10.13
CA THR A 94 -0.14 15.24 -11.18
C THR A 94 1.10 14.39 -11.43
N ALA A 95 0.96 13.07 -11.47
CA ALA A 95 2.04 12.16 -11.84
C ALA A 95 1.80 11.58 -13.25
N ARG A 96 2.80 11.67 -14.11
CA ARG A 96 2.72 11.16 -15.49
C ARG A 96 3.89 10.24 -15.80
N ALA A 97 3.61 9.11 -16.45
CA ALA A 97 4.62 8.18 -16.93
C ALA A 97 5.46 8.80 -18.05
N MET A 98 6.78 8.75 -17.90
CA MET A 98 7.74 9.22 -18.91
C MET A 98 8.16 8.08 -19.84
N ASP A 99 8.25 6.87 -19.30
CA ASP A 99 8.48 5.62 -20.02
C ASP A 99 7.38 4.61 -19.65
N GLU A 100 7.55 3.34 -20.04
CA GLU A 100 6.70 2.28 -19.50
C GLU A 100 7.02 2.08 -18.02
N ILE A 101 6.00 2.25 -17.19
CA ILE A 101 6.12 2.08 -15.74
C ILE A 101 5.46 0.79 -15.28
N SER A 102 5.97 0.26 -14.18
CA SER A 102 5.24 -0.71 -13.36
C SER A 102 5.02 -0.13 -11.98
N TYR A 103 3.83 -0.33 -11.44
CA TYR A 103 3.42 0.25 -10.16
C TYR A 103 2.50 -0.68 -9.39
N VAL A 104 2.47 -0.48 -8.08
CA VAL A 104 1.55 -1.15 -7.16
C VAL A 104 0.49 -0.14 -6.72
N SER A 105 -0.76 -0.60 -6.61
CA SER A 105 -1.88 0.16 -6.07
C SER A 105 -2.58 -0.65 -5.00
N ILE A 106 -2.67 -0.11 -3.79
CA ILE A 106 -3.33 -0.72 -2.64
C ILE A 106 -4.41 0.23 -2.15
N ASP A 107 -5.55 -0.31 -1.73
CA ASP A 107 -6.57 0.49 -1.05
C ASP A 107 -6.00 1.10 0.24
N SER A 108 -6.15 2.42 0.41
CA SER A 108 -5.53 3.13 1.54
C SER A 108 -6.14 2.76 2.89
N GLU A 109 -7.45 2.46 2.94
CA GLU A 109 -8.10 2.03 4.19
C GLU A 109 -7.66 0.60 4.54
N LEU A 110 -7.61 -0.30 3.56
CA LEU A 110 -7.06 -1.63 3.76
C LEU A 110 -5.62 -1.58 4.29
N LEU A 111 -4.79 -0.72 3.68
CA LEU A 111 -3.40 -0.53 4.09
C LEU A 111 -3.29 -0.04 5.54
N ASP A 112 -4.07 0.98 5.91
CA ASP A 112 -4.08 1.55 7.25
C ASP A 112 -4.47 0.52 8.32
N VAL A 113 -5.50 -0.29 8.05
CA VAL A 113 -5.90 -1.40 8.93
C VAL A 113 -4.77 -2.43 9.03
N MET A 114 -4.17 -2.86 7.92
CA MET A 114 -3.08 -3.84 7.99
C MET A 114 -1.88 -3.35 8.83
N ILE A 115 -1.50 -2.08 8.68
CA ILE A 115 -0.41 -1.48 9.45
C ILE A 115 -0.78 -1.37 10.93
N THR A 116 -1.95 -0.82 11.23
CA THR A 116 -2.42 -0.60 12.60
C THR A 116 -2.47 -1.93 13.36
N TRP A 117 -2.99 -2.99 12.76
CA TRP A 117 -3.13 -4.27 13.44
C TRP A 117 -1.81 -5.07 13.52
N ASP A 118 -0.88 -4.91 12.57
CA ASP A 118 0.48 -5.45 12.70
C ASP A 118 1.22 -4.81 13.89
N GLN A 119 0.98 -3.52 14.14
CA GLN A 119 1.50 -2.78 15.29
C GLN A 119 0.77 -3.13 16.61
N THR A 120 -0.57 -3.15 16.62
CA THR A 120 -1.39 -3.43 17.82
C THR A 120 -1.34 -4.89 18.25
N GLY A 121 -1.09 -5.83 17.33
CA GLY A 121 -0.80 -7.23 17.68
C GLY A 121 0.45 -7.42 18.54
N THR A 122 1.23 -6.35 18.75
CA THR A 122 2.35 -6.32 19.70
C THR A 122 1.95 -5.77 21.07
N TYR A 123 0.86 -4.98 21.18
CA TYR A 123 0.50 -4.25 22.41
C TYR A 123 -0.73 -4.83 23.16
N GLU A 124 -1.68 -5.48 22.49
CA GLU A 124 -2.88 -6.04 23.17
C GLU A 124 -2.77 -7.54 23.50
N VAL A 125 -1.73 -8.23 23.03
CA VAL A 125 -1.61 -9.70 23.15
C VAL A 125 -0.89 -10.13 24.43
N ALA A 126 -0.40 -9.22 25.27
CA ALA A 126 0.13 -9.59 26.59
C ALA A 126 -0.98 -9.91 27.61
N GLU A 127 -2.17 -9.29 27.51
CA GLU A 127 -3.23 -9.45 28.50
C GLU A 127 -4.34 -10.43 28.09
N LEU A 128 -4.56 -10.67 26.78
CA LEU A 128 -5.55 -11.64 26.29
C LEU A 128 -5.02 -13.07 26.07
N GLN A 129 -3.70 -13.27 25.98
CA GLN A 129 -3.11 -14.62 25.83
C GLN A 129 -3.33 -15.52 27.06
N ALA A 130 -3.65 -14.95 28.23
CA ALA A 130 -3.91 -15.72 29.43
C ALA A 130 -5.31 -16.38 29.46
N GLN A 131 -6.22 -16.05 28.54
CA GLN A 131 -7.62 -16.55 28.57
C GLN A 131 -8.05 -17.39 27.36
N LEU A 132 -7.23 -17.52 26.32
CA LEU A 132 -7.56 -18.27 25.10
C LEU A 132 -6.43 -19.23 24.71
N GLU A 133 -6.18 -20.23 25.56
CA GLU A 133 -5.51 -21.45 25.13
C GLU A 133 -6.46 -22.22 24.18
N GLY A 134 -6.27 -22.10 22.86
CA GLY A 134 -6.95 -23.03 21.95
C GLY A 134 -7.05 -22.71 20.47
N ALA A 135 -6.70 -21.51 19.99
CA ALA A 135 -6.70 -21.24 18.55
C ALA A 135 -5.54 -20.33 18.18
N GLY A 136 -4.66 -20.81 17.30
CA GLY A 136 -3.42 -20.15 16.90
C GLY A 136 -3.63 -18.68 16.55
N GLY A 137 -2.97 -17.80 17.30
CA GLY A 137 -3.06 -16.34 17.20
C GLY A 137 -2.50 -15.71 15.92
N ASP A 138 -2.30 -16.49 14.85
CA ASP A 138 -1.55 -16.08 13.65
C ASP A 138 -2.41 -15.84 12.39
N ASP A 139 -3.71 -16.19 12.38
CA ASP A 139 -4.53 -16.16 11.15
C ASP A 139 -5.63 -15.06 11.13
N TRP A 140 -5.50 -14.06 12.01
CA TRP A 140 -6.48 -12.98 12.12
C TRP A 140 -6.56 -12.12 10.86
N MET A 141 -5.44 -11.91 10.17
CA MET A 141 -5.40 -11.08 8.97
C MET A 141 -6.01 -11.80 7.77
N THR A 142 -5.86 -13.12 7.63
CA THR A 142 -6.59 -13.89 6.60
C THR A 142 -8.10 -13.79 6.84
N THR A 143 -8.52 -13.89 8.10
CA THR A 143 -9.92 -13.72 8.51
C THR A 143 -10.43 -12.32 8.15
N LEU A 144 -9.67 -11.27 8.45
CA LEU A 144 -10.00 -9.88 8.13
C LEU A 144 -10.11 -9.66 6.61
N LEU A 145 -9.14 -10.19 5.86
CA LEU A 145 -9.09 -10.11 4.41
C LEU A 145 -10.23 -10.88 3.72
N GLN A 146 -10.82 -11.88 4.39
CA GLN A 146 -11.90 -12.71 3.85
C GLN A 146 -13.30 -12.26 4.32
N THR A 147 -13.41 -11.52 5.43
CA THR A 147 -14.70 -11.13 5.99
C THR A 147 -15.25 -9.88 5.29
N LYS A 148 -16.49 -9.95 4.78
CA LYS A 148 -17.23 -8.82 4.16
C LYS A 148 -17.61 -7.69 5.16
N ALA A 149 -16.97 -7.62 6.32
CA ALA A 149 -17.24 -6.66 7.38
C ALA A 149 -16.29 -5.45 7.30
N PHE A 150 -16.20 -4.84 6.13
CA PHE A 150 -15.35 -3.66 5.86
C PHE A 150 -15.88 -2.33 6.41
N HIS A 151 -16.85 -2.33 7.34
CA HIS A 151 -17.60 -1.10 7.67
C HIS A 151 -17.63 -0.65 9.12
N ARG A 152 -16.92 -1.28 10.04
CA ARG A 152 -16.93 -0.83 11.43
C ARG A 152 -15.62 -1.20 12.10
N ILE A 153 -14.72 -0.25 12.18
CA ILE A 153 -14.15 0.28 13.42
C ILE A 153 -13.25 1.46 13.03
N PRO A 154 -13.64 2.71 13.35
CA PRO A 154 -12.75 3.85 13.25
C PRO A 154 -11.67 3.79 14.35
N PRO A 155 -10.46 4.29 14.10
CA PRO A 155 -9.37 4.37 15.09
C PRO A 155 -9.58 5.53 16.08
N ALA A 156 -10.73 5.57 16.76
CA ALA A 156 -11.11 6.67 17.64
C ALA A 156 -11.43 6.26 19.09
N ASN A 157 -11.23 5.01 19.49
CA ASN A 157 -11.61 4.53 20.84
C ASN A 157 -10.44 3.93 21.66
N ILE A 158 -9.20 4.40 21.45
CA ILE A 158 -8.13 4.15 22.41
C ILE A 158 -7.83 5.47 23.14
N GLN A 159 -8.54 5.68 24.24
CA GLN A 159 -8.17 6.58 25.34
C GLN A 159 -8.45 5.90 26.67
#